data_AF-A0A968HX25-F1
#
_entry.id   AF-A0A968HX25-F1
#
_cell.length_a   1.000
_cell.length_b   1.000
_cell.length_c   1.000
_cell.angle_alpha   90.00
_cell.angle_beta   90.00
_cell.angle_gamma   90.00
#
_symmetry.space_group_name_H-M   'P 1'
#
loop_
_entity.id
_entity.type
_entity.pdbx_description
1 polymer ?
#
loop_
_entity_poly.entity_id
_entity_poly.type
_entity_poly.pdbx_seq_one_letter_code
_entity_poly.pdbx_strand_id
1 'polypeptide(L)'
;MKNRLKELRQLHQWSQSDLARELGVSRQAVNGFESGKFDPSLDMAFKLASLFNVAIEDVFTSEANNSMQTAVERVKNFFGFEFGFERFTEKAINVVNFARNEAVRLQNSQVEPEHLFAGLLADPSTTSARLLRANGVTLDIKTNEHSFEFHENLKFSPQCKFILELALQIVRLQGKKSIGTEHLLWGLVRLAESSETTLNELFRDYEIYCEAFNKQLAETV
;
A
#
# COMPACT_ATOMS: atom_id res chain seq x y z
N MET A 1 -11.37 24.38 9.32
CA MET A 1 -10.91 22.98 9.09
C MET A 1 -11.14 22.60 7.61
N LYS A 2 -10.27 21.81 6.97
CA LYS A 2 -10.58 21.28 5.62
C LYS A 2 -11.62 20.17 5.78
N ASN A 3 -12.53 20.00 4.81
CA ASN A 3 -13.57 18.98 4.88
C ASN A 3 -13.92 18.44 3.49
N ARG A 4 -14.51 17.25 3.45
CA ARG A 4 -14.90 16.53 2.22
C ARG A 4 -16.42 16.45 2.04
N LEU A 5 -17.17 17.33 2.71
CA LEU A 5 -18.63 17.29 2.73
C LEU A 5 -19.25 17.39 1.34
N LYS A 6 -18.70 18.25 0.48
CA LYS A 6 -19.17 18.39 -0.90
C LYS A 6 -19.01 17.11 -1.71
N GLU A 7 -17.89 16.41 -1.54
CA GLU A 7 -17.61 15.14 -2.22
C GLU A 7 -18.55 14.04 -1.73
N LEU A 8 -18.67 13.87 -0.42
CA LEU A 8 -19.55 12.88 0.20
C LEU A 8 -21.00 13.10 -0.23
N ARG A 9 -21.44 14.36 -0.24
CA ARG A 9 -22.77 14.72 -0.72
C ARG A 9 -22.98 14.37 -2.20
N GLN A 10 -21.98 14.60 -3.05
CA GLN A 10 -22.07 14.29 -4.48
C GLN A 10 -22.09 12.77 -4.76
N LEU A 11 -21.37 11.96 -3.98
CA LEU A 11 -21.43 10.50 -4.06
C LEU A 11 -22.83 9.96 -3.77
N HIS A 12 -23.54 10.61 -2.85
CA HIS A 12 -24.95 10.33 -2.54
C HIS A 12 -25.94 11.02 -3.48
N GLN A 13 -25.46 11.71 -4.52
CA GLN A 13 -26.28 12.50 -5.46
C GLN A 13 -27.17 13.55 -4.79
N TRP A 14 -26.78 14.04 -3.61
CA TRP A 14 -27.56 15.00 -2.83
C TRP A 14 -27.24 16.45 -3.22
N SER A 15 -28.22 17.35 -3.14
CA SER A 15 -28.00 18.79 -3.18
C SER A 15 -27.67 19.32 -1.77
N GLN A 16 -27.12 20.55 -1.66
CA GLN A 16 -26.89 21.17 -0.34
C GLN A 16 -28.18 21.23 0.51
N SER A 17 -29.33 21.37 -0.16
CA SER A 17 -30.64 21.37 0.49
C SER A 17 -31.04 19.98 1.00
N ASP A 18 -30.68 18.91 0.28
CA ASP A 18 -30.93 17.54 0.73
C ASP A 18 -30.10 17.20 1.96
N LEU A 19 -28.80 17.52 1.94
CA LEU A 19 -27.94 17.33 3.12
C LEU A 19 -28.42 18.15 4.32
N ALA A 20 -28.91 19.37 4.07
CA ALA A 20 -29.47 20.21 5.12
C ALA A 20 -30.72 19.58 5.75
N ARG A 21 -31.57 18.95 4.93
CA ARG A 21 -32.75 18.20 5.39
C ARG A 21 -32.34 17.00 6.25
N GLU A 22 -31.37 16.20 5.81
CA GLU A 22 -30.90 15.02 6.57
C GLU A 22 -30.28 15.40 7.93
N LEU A 23 -29.59 16.55 7.99
CA LEU A 23 -28.96 17.05 9.21
C LEU A 23 -29.87 17.87 10.11
N GLY A 24 -31.07 18.23 9.64
CA GLY A 24 -31.98 19.13 10.35
C GLY A 24 -31.41 20.55 10.52
N VAL A 25 -30.65 21.05 9.55
CA VAL A 25 -30.04 22.40 9.56
C VAL A 25 -30.47 23.21 8.34
N SER A 26 -30.12 24.50 8.29
CA SER A 26 -30.39 25.32 7.12
C SER A 26 -29.41 25.00 5.97
N ARG A 27 -29.84 25.19 4.72
CA ARG A 27 -28.94 25.11 3.54
C ARG A 27 -27.72 26.03 3.70
N GLN A 28 -27.90 27.20 4.32
CA GLN A 28 -26.81 28.14 4.59
C GLN A 28 -25.78 27.57 5.57
N ALA A 29 -26.21 26.77 6.55
CA ALA A 29 -25.31 26.07 7.46
C ALA A 29 -24.45 25.05 6.70
N VAL A 30 -25.06 24.23 5.84
CA VAL A 30 -24.33 23.29 4.97
C VAL A 30 -23.33 24.01 4.08
N ASN A 31 -23.72 25.12 3.44
CA ASN A 31 -22.79 25.92 2.64
C ASN A 31 -21.66 26.51 3.51
N GLY A 32 -21.96 26.94 4.73
CA GLY A 32 -20.96 27.41 5.70
C GLY A 32 -19.94 26.34 6.06
N PHE A 33 -20.39 25.11 6.28
CA PHE A 33 -19.53 23.96 6.53
C PHE A 33 -18.69 23.62 5.28
N GLU A 34 -19.31 23.44 4.12
CA GLU A 34 -18.61 23.07 2.87
C GLU A 34 -17.56 24.10 2.44
N SER A 35 -17.84 25.40 2.64
CA SER A 35 -16.91 26.48 2.28
C SER A 35 -15.83 26.74 3.35
N GLY A 36 -15.94 26.11 4.52
CA GLY A 36 -15.05 26.36 5.66
C GLY A 36 -15.24 27.74 6.29
N LYS A 37 -16.39 28.41 6.05
CA LYS A 37 -16.70 29.72 6.63
C LYS A 37 -16.79 29.65 8.15
N PHE A 38 -17.27 28.53 8.69
CA PHE A 38 -17.22 28.20 10.10
C PHE A 38 -17.22 26.67 10.27
N ASP A 39 -16.58 26.21 11.33
CA ASP A 39 -16.50 24.79 11.63
C ASP A 39 -17.81 24.32 12.34
N PRO A 40 -18.31 23.13 12.02
CA PRO A 40 -19.44 22.53 12.75
C PRO A 40 -19.05 22.26 14.20
N SER A 41 -20.05 22.23 15.10
CA SER A 41 -19.82 21.75 16.46
C SER A 41 -19.39 20.28 16.45
N LEU A 42 -18.74 19.83 17.53
CA LEU A 42 -18.31 18.43 17.66
C LEU A 42 -19.48 17.44 17.46
N ASP A 43 -20.64 17.73 18.06
CA ASP A 43 -21.84 16.91 17.88
C ASP A 43 -22.31 16.87 16.42
N MET A 44 -22.23 18.00 15.72
CA MET A 44 -22.60 18.07 14.30
C MET A 44 -21.58 17.33 13.42
N ALA A 45 -20.30 17.37 13.79
CA ALA A 45 -19.25 16.62 13.11
C ALA A 45 -19.45 15.10 13.23
N PHE A 46 -19.82 14.59 14.41
CA PHE A 46 -20.16 13.19 14.60
C PHE A 46 -21.45 12.77 13.88
N LYS A 47 -22.46 13.65 13.84
CA LYS A 47 -23.68 13.42 13.05
C LYS A 47 -23.37 13.30 11.56
N LEU A 48 -22.51 14.17 11.04
CA LEU A 48 -22.05 14.13 9.66
C LEU A 48 -21.30 12.83 9.34
N ALA A 49 -20.37 12.41 10.19
CA ALA A 49 -19.64 11.15 10.05
C ALA A 49 -20.60 9.94 10.03
N SER A 50 -21.55 9.93 10.96
CA SER A 50 -22.56 8.87 11.07
C SER A 50 -23.48 8.84 9.85
N LEU A 51 -23.91 10.01 9.35
CA LEU A 51 -24.81 10.13 8.20
C LEU A 51 -24.19 9.53 6.93
N PHE A 52 -22.89 9.74 6.72
CA PHE A 52 -22.16 9.20 5.57
C PHE A 52 -21.55 7.81 5.82
N ASN A 53 -21.71 7.25 7.03
CA ASN A 53 -21.13 5.97 7.44
C ASN A 53 -19.60 5.91 7.21
N VAL A 54 -18.91 6.98 7.59
CA VAL A 54 -17.44 7.10 7.51
C VAL A 54 -16.87 7.58 8.84
N ALA A 55 -15.56 7.45 9.02
CA ALA A 55 -14.88 7.99 10.20
C ALA A 55 -14.91 9.53 10.19
N ILE A 56 -14.86 10.17 11.36
CA ILE A 56 -14.92 11.63 11.46
C ILE A 56 -13.73 12.31 10.74
N GLU A 57 -12.59 11.63 10.71
CA GLU A 57 -11.36 12.02 10.02
C GLU A 57 -11.49 11.94 8.49
N ASP A 58 -12.40 11.10 7.97
CA ASP A 58 -12.70 11.05 6.53
C ASP A 58 -13.64 12.20 6.10
N VAL A 59 -14.38 12.80 7.06
CA VAL A 59 -15.23 13.98 6.82
C VAL A 59 -14.43 15.28 6.97
N PHE A 60 -13.59 15.36 8.00
CA PHE A 60 -12.85 16.56 8.38
C PHE A 60 -11.35 16.29 8.50
N THR A 61 -10.54 17.11 7.83
CA THR A 61 -9.08 17.04 7.89
C THR A 61 -8.50 18.27 8.59
N SER A 62 -7.73 18.03 9.65
CA SER A 62 -6.94 19.06 10.34
C SER A 62 -5.55 19.16 9.74
N GLU A 63 -5.14 20.35 9.29
CA GLU A 63 -3.78 20.59 8.80
C GLU A 63 -2.72 20.59 9.94
N ALA A 64 -3.16 20.58 11.20
CA ALA A 64 -2.30 20.60 12.36
C ALA A 64 -2.33 19.25 13.10
N ASN A 65 -1.16 18.61 13.16
CA ASN A 65 -0.81 17.38 13.89
C ASN A 65 -1.25 16.04 13.27
N ASN A 66 -0.45 15.49 12.37
CA ASN A 66 0.69 14.63 12.75
C ASN A 66 1.30 14.01 11.50
N SER A 67 2.62 13.81 11.52
CA SER A 67 3.45 13.16 10.51
C SER A 67 2.99 11.75 10.06
N MET A 68 1.94 11.21 10.67
CA MET A 68 1.23 9.97 10.31
C MET A 68 0.06 10.16 9.34
N GLN A 69 -0.64 11.30 9.33
CA GLN A 69 -1.82 11.49 8.46
C GLN A 69 -1.41 11.77 7.01
N THR A 70 -0.28 12.46 6.83
CA THR A 70 0.40 12.51 5.54
C THR A 70 0.86 11.14 5.06
N ALA A 71 1.09 10.14 5.94
CA ALA A 71 1.41 8.78 5.50
C ALA A 71 0.17 8.05 4.96
N VAL A 72 -1.00 8.21 5.57
CA VAL A 72 -2.26 7.58 5.12
C VAL A 72 -2.80 8.20 3.83
N GLU A 73 -2.71 9.53 3.67
CA GLU A 73 -3.04 10.18 2.39
C GLU A 73 -1.98 9.95 1.30
N ARG A 74 -0.71 9.76 1.68
CA ARG A 74 0.33 9.18 0.81
C ARG A 74 0.12 7.68 0.57
N VAL A 75 -0.77 6.99 1.27
CA VAL A 75 -1.14 5.59 0.96
C VAL A 75 -2.35 5.54 0.03
N LYS A 76 -3.34 6.43 0.21
CA LYS A 76 -4.57 6.48 -0.59
C LYS A 76 -4.36 7.03 -2.02
N ASN A 77 -3.55 8.07 -2.22
CA ASN A 77 -3.40 8.75 -3.53
C ASN A 77 -2.20 8.29 -4.38
N PHE A 78 -1.47 7.27 -3.95
CA PHE A 78 -0.15 6.98 -4.47
C PHE A 78 -0.14 5.88 -5.54
N PHE A 79 -1.12 4.97 -5.54
CA PHE A 79 -0.95 3.70 -6.25
C PHE A 79 -1.94 3.34 -7.35
N GLY A 80 -3.11 3.96 -7.47
CA GLY A 80 -4.13 3.46 -8.39
C GLY A 80 -4.44 1.97 -8.16
N PHE A 81 -4.32 1.54 -6.91
CA PHE A 81 -4.54 0.18 -6.41
C PHE A 81 -5.55 0.34 -5.27
N GLU A 82 -6.69 -0.35 -5.33
CA GLU A 82 -7.78 -0.25 -4.35
C GLU A 82 -7.42 -0.72 -2.92
N PHE A 83 -6.18 -1.16 -2.68
CA PHE A 83 -5.77 -1.85 -1.47
C PHE A 83 -4.58 -1.13 -0.83
N GLY A 84 -4.83 -0.32 0.20
CA GLY A 84 -3.81 0.43 0.93
C GLY A 84 -2.76 -0.44 1.64
N PHE A 85 -1.62 0.16 1.96
CA PHE A 85 -0.50 -0.47 2.68
C PHE A 85 -0.81 -0.82 4.13
N GLU A 86 -1.98 -0.44 4.67
CA GLU A 86 -2.42 -0.91 6.00
C GLU A 86 -2.53 -2.44 6.10
N ARG A 87 -2.51 -3.12 4.95
CA ARG A 87 -2.52 -4.58 4.85
C ARG A 87 -1.12 -5.18 4.83
N PHE A 88 -0.04 -4.42 4.96
CA PHE A 88 1.32 -4.94 4.91
C PHE A 88 1.96 -4.92 6.30
N THR A 89 2.81 -5.90 6.57
CA THR A 89 3.72 -5.82 7.72
C THR A 89 4.77 -4.74 7.50
N GLU A 90 5.33 -4.19 8.58
CA GLU A 90 6.42 -3.21 8.50
C GLU A 90 7.60 -3.72 7.65
N LYS A 91 7.98 -4.99 7.82
CA LYS A 91 9.03 -5.63 7.01
C LYS A 91 8.68 -5.67 5.52
N ALA A 92 7.43 -5.95 5.18
CA ALA A 92 6.97 -5.94 3.78
C ALA A 92 6.92 -4.51 3.20
N ILE A 93 6.61 -3.50 4.01
CA ILE A 93 6.71 -2.08 3.61
C ILE A 93 8.18 -1.72 3.32
N ASN A 94 9.11 -2.15 4.18
CA ASN A 94 10.53 -1.90 4.00
C ASN A 94 11.06 -2.53 2.70
N VAL A 95 10.63 -3.75 2.36
CA VAL A 95 10.94 -4.38 1.06
C VAL A 95 10.50 -3.49 -0.11
N VAL A 96 9.28 -2.95 -0.05
CA VAL A 96 8.74 -2.07 -1.11
C VAL A 96 9.50 -0.74 -1.20
N ASN A 97 9.84 -0.13 -0.06
CA ASN A 97 10.62 1.10 -0.03
C ASN A 97 12.03 0.88 -0.59
N PHE A 98 12.67 -0.23 -0.21
CA PHE A 98 13.96 -0.62 -0.77
C PHE A 98 13.87 -0.77 -2.29
N ALA A 99 12.87 -1.49 -2.80
CA ALA A 99 12.68 -1.69 -4.24
C ALA A 99 12.52 -0.36 -4.99
N ARG A 100 11.88 0.64 -4.38
CA ARG A 100 11.76 1.98 -4.97
C ARG A 100 13.06 2.72 -5.00
N ASN A 101 13.75 2.77 -3.87
CA ASN A 101 15.03 3.46 -3.76
C ASN A 101 16.03 2.85 -4.74
N GLU A 102 16.00 1.53 -4.89
CA GLU A 102 16.84 0.82 -5.84
C GLU A 102 16.48 1.15 -7.29
N ALA A 103 15.19 1.21 -7.64
CA ALA A 103 14.75 1.63 -8.97
C ALA A 103 15.19 3.06 -9.30
N VAL A 104 15.08 3.98 -8.34
CA VAL A 104 15.56 5.36 -8.47
C VAL A 104 17.07 5.41 -8.62
N ARG A 105 17.80 4.63 -7.80
CA ARG A 105 19.28 4.54 -7.84
C ARG A 105 19.77 4.04 -9.21
N LEU A 106 19.04 3.13 -9.82
CA LEU A 106 19.31 2.58 -11.15
C LEU A 106 18.72 3.44 -12.29
N GLN A 107 18.09 4.58 -11.98
CA GLN A 107 17.44 5.50 -12.92
C GLN A 107 16.32 4.85 -13.75
N ASN A 108 15.68 3.83 -13.20
CA ASN A 108 14.50 3.22 -13.81
C ASN A 108 13.27 4.12 -13.60
N SER A 109 12.34 4.11 -14.57
CA SER A 109 11.13 4.94 -14.52
C SER A 109 9.99 4.33 -13.71
N GLN A 110 10.12 3.05 -13.35
CA GLN A 110 9.15 2.27 -12.58
C GLN A 110 9.86 1.18 -11.77
N VAL A 111 9.18 0.69 -10.74
CA VAL A 111 9.65 -0.45 -9.95
C VAL A 111 9.31 -1.74 -10.69
N GLU A 112 10.36 -2.46 -11.08
CA GLU A 112 10.31 -3.77 -11.74
C GLU A 112 10.57 -4.95 -10.77
N PRO A 113 10.21 -6.20 -11.15
CA PRO A 113 10.32 -7.36 -10.27
C PRO A 113 11.71 -7.58 -9.66
N GLU A 114 12.79 -7.29 -10.39
CA GLU A 114 14.17 -7.40 -9.91
C GLU A 114 14.46 -6.48 -8.71
N HIS A 115 13.81 -5.32 -8.64
CA HIS A 115 13.96 -4.42 -7.49
C HIS A 115 13.21 -4.95 -6.27
N LEU A 116 12.02 -5.55 -6.47
CA LEU A 116 11.30 -6.25 -5.40
C LEU A 116 12.11 -7.44 -4.90
N PHE A 117 12.71 -8.21 -5.80
CA PHE A 117 13.60 -9.32 -5.45
C PHE A 117 14.79 -8.84 -4.60
N ALA A 118 15.47 -7.77 -5.00
CA ALA A 118 16.55 -7.18 -4.22
C ALA A 118 16.06 -6.72 -2.83
N GLY A 119 14.88 -6.09 -2.76
CA GLY A 119 14.26 -5.72 -1.48
C GLY A 119 13.99 -6.91 -0.56
N LEU A 120 13.55 -8.04 -1.10
CA LEU A 120 13.31 -9.27 -0.33
C LEU A 120 14.58 -9.89 0.25
N LEU A 121 15.75 -9.56 -0.30
CA LEU A 121 17.08 -9.98 0.17
C LEU A 121 17.73 -8.98 1.13
N ALA A 122 17.34 -7.71 1.03
CA ALA A 122 17.98 -6.57 1.70
C ALA A 122 17.95 -6.66 3.23
N ASP A 123 16.89 -7.20 3.83
CA ASP A 123 16.80 -7.43 5.27
C ASP A 123 16.94 -8.93 5.60
N PRO A 124 18.09 -9.39 6.11
CA PRO A 124 18.33 -10.79 6.46
C PRO A 124 17.41 -11.36 7.54
N SER A 125 16.77 -10.50 8.34
CA SER A 125 15.85 -10.91 9.40
C SER A 125 14.46 -11.31 8.88
N THR A 126 14.18 -11.10 7.60
CA THR A 126 12.89 -11.41 6.98
C THR A 126 12.75 -12.90 6.67
N THR A 127 11.51 -13.37 6.63
CA THR A 127 11.22 -14.75 6.22
C THR A 127 11.60 -14.99 4.76
N SER A 128 11.34 -14.01 3.88
CA SER A 128 11.76 -14.09 2.48
C SER A 128 13.26 -14.25 2.32
N ALA A 129 14.06 -13.42 3.01
CA ALA A 129 15.51 -13.47 2.86
C ALA A 129 16.10 -14.79 3.41
N ARG A 130 15.54 -15.32 4.50
CA ARG A 130 15.95 -16.65 5.00
C ARG A 130 15.64 -17.76 3.99
N LEU A 131 14.44 -17.76 3.42
CA LEU A 131 14.05 -18.76 2.40
C LEU A 131 14.92 -18.63 1.14
N LEU A 132 15.18 -17.40 0.67
CA LEU A 132 16.07 -17.13 -0.46
C LEU A 132 17.48 -17.68 -0.22
N ARG A 133 18.10 -17.35 0.92
CA ARG A 133 19.43 -17.85 1.27
C ARG A 133 19.48 -19.37 1.47
N ALA A 134 18.44 -19.96 2.05
CA ALA A 134 18.35 -21.41 2.25
C ALA A 134 18.30 -22.18 0.92
N ASN A 135 17.91 -21.53 -0.17
CA ASN A 135 17.85 -22.12 -1.51
C ASN A 135 18.97 -21.58 -2.43
N GLY A 136 20.13 -21.23 -1.87
CA GLY A 136 21.35 -20.98 -2.65
C GLY A 136 21.59 -19.52 -3.06
N VAL A 137 20.68 -18.59 -2.74
CA VAL A 137 20.91 -17.17 -3.06
C VAL A 137 21.98 -16.58 -2.14
N THR A 138 23.16 -16.30 -2.71
CA THR A 138 24.33 -15.75 -2.00
C THR A 138 24.53 -14.25 -2.20
N LEU A 139 23.57 -13.55 -2.81
CA LEU A 139 23.69 -12.13 -3.11
C LEU A 139 23.76 -11.28 -1.83
N ASP A 140 24.88 -10.57 -1.68
CA ASP A 140 25.07 -9.57 -0.64
C ASP A 140 24.55 -8.21 -1.10
N ILE A 141 23.32 -7.89 -0.69
CA ILE A 141 22.74 -6.56 -0.85
C ILE A 141 23.36 -5.63 0.20
N LYS A 142 24.08 -4.60 -0.26
CA LYS A 142 24.61 -3.56 0.63
C LYS A 142 23.48 -2.58 0.98
N THR A 143 23.14 -2.50 2.26
CA THR A 143 22.17 -1.54 2.79
C THR A 143 22.87 -0.44 3.60
N ASN A 144 22.31 0.76 3.58
CA ASN A 144 22.64 1.89 4.44
C ASN A 144 21.37 2.43 5.14
N GLU A 145 21.51 3.45 5.97
CA GLU A 145 20.40 4.04 6.74
C GLU A 145 19.24 4.55 5.86
N HIS A 146 19.55 5.04 4.65
CA HIS A 146 18.56 5.55 3.71
C HIS A 146 17.96 4.47 2.80
N SER A 147 18.45 3.22 2.84
CA SER A 147 18.03 2.18 1.90
C SER A 147 16.55 1.82 2.03
N PHE A 148 15.96 2.05 3.19
CA PHE A 148 14.54 1.77 3.49
C PHE A 148 13.70 3.04 3.66
N GLU A 149 14.31 4.22 3.52
CA GLU A 149 13.61 5.49 3.61
C GLU A 149 12.65 5.67 2.44
N PHE A 150 11.61 6.47 2.67
CA PHE A 150 10.62 6.75 1.67
C PHE A 150 10.99 8.03 0.91
N HIS A 151 11.51 7.91 -0.32
CA HIS A 151 12.01 9.06 -1.09
C HIS A 151 11.14 9.46 -2.29
N GLU A 152 10.76 8.50 -3.15
CA GLU A 152 10.10 8.82 -4.43
C GLU A 152 8.91 7.92 -4.74
N ASN A 153 7.88 8.51 -5.35
CA ASN A 153 6.64 7.83 -5.72
C ASN A 153 6.72 7.13 -7.07
N LEU A 154 7.75 6.30 -7.24
CA LEU A 154 7.83 5.47 -8.44
C LEU A 154 6.65 4.50 -8.52
N LYS A 155 6.04 4.45 -9.70
CA LYS A 155 4.94 3.53 -10.01
C LYS A 155 5.49 2.11 -10.14
N PHE A 156 4.67 1.11 -9.80
CA PHE A 156 4.98 -0.28 -10.08
C PHE A 156 4.67 -0.63 -11.54
N SER A 157 5.52 -1.47 -12.13
CA SER A 157 5.22 -2.11 -13.41
C SER A 157 4.01 -3.05 -13.31
N PRO A 158 3.38 -3.42 -14.44
CA PRO A 158 2.27 -4.39 -14.44
C PRO A 158 2.62 -5.71 -13.75
N GLN A 159 3.86 -6.18 -13.90
CA GLN A 159 4.37 -7.40 -13.27
C GLN A 159 4.42 -7.27 -11.74
N CYS A 160 4.96 -6.16 -11.23
CA CYS A 160 4.97 -5.89 -9.79
C CYS A 160 3.55 -5.78 -9.22
N LYS A 161 2.63 -5.15 -9.95
CA LYS A 161 1.21 -5.08 -9.57
C LYS A 161 0.60 -6.47 -9.44
N PHE A 162 0.88 -7.36 -10.39
CA PHE A 162 0.43 -8.75 -10.35
C PHE A 162 1.02 -9.51 -9.15
N ILE A 163 2.31 -9.34 -8.84
CA ILE A 163 2.95 -9.92 -7.62
C ILE A 163 2.21 -9.49 -6.35
N LEU A 164 1.91 -8.19 -6.20
CA LEU A 164 1.21 -7.66 -5.03
C LEU A 164 -0.24 -8.18 -4.94
N GLU A 165 -0.91 -8.34 -6.08
CA GLU A 165 -2.25 -8.91 -6.14
C GLU A 165 -2.25 -10.37 -5.70
N LEU A 166 -1.31 -11.17 -6.20
CA LEU A 166 -1.11 -12.56 -5.80
C LEU A 166 -0.85 -12.68 -4.28
N ALA A 167 0.01 -11.82 -3.72
CA ALA A 167 0.28 -11.77 -2.29
C ALA A 167 -0.98 -11.46 -1.47
N LEU A 168 -1.85 -10.56 -1.94
CA LEU A 168 -3.11 -10.26 -1.29
C LEU A 168 -4.12 -11.41 -1.38
N GLN A 169 -4.20 -12.08 -2.54
CA GLN A 169 -5.09 -13.22 -2.74
C GLN A 169 -4.76 -14.35 -1.76
N ILE A 170 -3.48 -14.70 -1.60
CA ILE A 170 -3.09 -15.77 -0.69
C ILE A 170 -3.36 -15.43 0.78
N VAL A 171 -3.10 -14.19 1.21
CA VAL A 171 -3.43 -13.71 2.57
C VAL A 171 -4.92 -13.83 2.85
N ARG A 172 -5.77 -13.49 1.88
CA ARG A 172 -7.24 -13.63 1.99
C ARG A 172 -7.67 -15.08 2.09
N LEU A 173 -7.10 -15.97 1.27
CA LEU A 173 -7.40 -17.41 1.30
C LEU A 173 -7.05 -18.02 2.66
N GLN A 174 -6.04 -17.49 3.33
CA GLN A 174 -5.59 -17.95 4.64
C GLN A 174 -6.34 -17.31 5.81
N GLY A 175 -7.20 -16.33 5.56
CA GLY A 175 -7.83 -15.54 6.62
C GLY A 175 -6.84 -14.72 7.45
N LYS A 176 -5.62 -14.49 6.95
CA LYS A 176 -4.62 -13.63 7.61
C LYS A 176 -4.97 -12.16 7.37
N LYS A 177 -4.52 -11.30 8.29
CA LYS A 177 -4.83 -9.86 8.26
C LYS A 177 -3.81 -9.04 7.48
N SER A 178 -2.60 -9.55 7.29
CA SER A 178 -1.47 -8.77 6.76
C SER A 178 -0.56 -9.56 5.84
N ILE A 179 -0.07 -8.88 4.81
CA ILE A 179 0.92 -9.32 3.82
C ILE A 179 2.32 -9.19 4.45
N GLY A 180 2.90 -10.34 4.73
CA GLY A 180 4.30 -10.51 5.10
C GLY A 180 5.23 -10.64 3.88
N THR A 181 6.54 -10.65 4.13
CA THR A 181 7.58 -10.78 3.11
C THR A 181 7.53 -12.09 2.34
N GLU A 182 7.08 -13.16 2.99
CA GLU A 182 6.87 -14.49 2.42
C GLU A 182 5.76 -14.53 1.37
N HIS A 183 4.71 -13.71 1.53
CA HIS A 183 3.63 -13.61 0.56
C HIS A 183 4.07 -12.85 -0.70
N LEU A 184 4.93 -11.83 -0.52
CA LEU A 184 5.56 -11.12 -1.64
C LEU A 184 6.50 -12.04 -2.43
N LEU A 185 7.32 -12.82 -1.72
CA LEU A 185 8.16 -13.84 -2.33
C LEU A 185 7.33 -14.88 -3.08
N TRP A 186 6.19 -15.32 -2.52
CA TRP A 186 5.28 -16.24 -3.19
C TRP A 186 4.75 -15.69 -4.51
N GLY A 187 4.25 -14.44 -4.52
CA GLY A 187 3.78 -13.80 -5.75
C GLY A 187 4.89 -13.67 -6.80
N LEU A 188 6.11 -13.39 -6.36
CA LEU A 188 7.28 -13.25 -7.22
C LEU A 188 7.71 -14.59 -7.85
N VAL A 189 7.75 -15.67 -7.07
CA VAL A 189 8.00 -17.03 -7.58
C VAL A 189 6.93 -17.42 -8.59
N ARG A 190 5.65 -17.12 -8.30
CA ARG A 190 4.54 -17.47 -9.19
C ARG A 190 4.57 -16.72 -10.51
N LEU A 191 4.99 -15.45 -10.49
CA LEU A 191 5.25 -14.70 -11.73
C LEU A 191 6.34 -15.39 -12.57
N ALA A 192 7.48 -15.74 -11.95
CA ALA A 192 8.61 -16.37 -12.63
C ALA A 192 8.24 -17.71 -13.30
N GLU A 193 7.29 -18.47 -12.76
CA GLU A 193 6.79 -19.70 -13.39
C GLU A 193 5.92 -19.46 -14.63
N SER A 194 5.19 -18.35 -14.64
CA SER A 194 4.10 -18.11 -15.60
C SER A 194 4.53 -17.40 -16.88
N SER A 195 5.70 -16.77 -16.88
CA SER A 195 6.16 -15.92 -17.98
C SER A 195 7.70 -15.93 -18.07
N GLU A 196 8.25 -15.99 -19.29
CA GLU A 196 9.66 -15.66 -19.50
C GLU A 196 9.87 -14.16 -19.30
N THR A 197 10.46 -13.79 -18.18
CA THR A 197 10.77 -12.41 -17.81
C THR A 197 12.25 -12.27 -17.46
N THR A 198 12.74 -11.04 -17.35
CA THR A 198 14.08 -10.74 -16.80
C THR A 198 14.29 -11.35 -15.41
N LEU A 199 13.20 -11.61 -14.67
CA LEU A 199 13.23 -12.32 -13.39
C LEU A 199 13.67 -13.78 -13.53
N ASN A 200 13.38 -14.43 -14.65
CA ASN A 200 13.78 -15.82 -14.91
C ASN A 200 15.29 -15.91 -15.14
N GLU A 201 15.86 -14.94 -15.85
CA GLU A 201 17.31 -14.81 -16.03
C GLU A 201 17.97 -14.58 -14.67
N LEU A 202 17.43 -13.65 -13.87
CA LEU A 202 17.88 -13.40 -12.51
C LEU A 202 17.83 -14.66 -11.63
N PHE A 203 16.73 -15.42 -11.69
CA PHE A 203 16.57 -16.66 -10.93
C PHE A 203 17.58 -17.71 -11.37
N ARG A 204 17.84 -17.82 -12.67
CA ARG A 204 18.86 -18.72 -13.21
C ARG A 204 20.26 -18.32 -12.73
N ASP A 205 20.58 -17.04 -12.76
CA ASP A 205 21.88 -16.50 -12.33
C ASP A 205 22.14 -16.75 -10.83
N TYR A 206 21.08 -16.76 -10.01
CA TYR A 206 21.15 -17.09 -8.58
C TYR A 206 20.83 -18.56 -8.25
N GLU A 207 20.76 -19.43 -9.26
CA GLU A 207 20.46 -20.86 -9.10
C GLU A 207 19.17 -21.15 -8.30
N ILE A 208 18.16 -20.28 -8.45
CA ILE A 208 16.85 -20.39 -7.80
C ILE A 208 15.94 -21.30 -8.63
N TYR A 209 15.53 -22.42 -8.04
CA TYR A 209 14.58 -23.36 -8.66
C TYR A 209 13.18 -23.20 -8.05
N CYS A 210 12.22 -22.72 -8.83
CA CYS A 210 10.85 -22.42 -8.37
C CYS A 210 10.13 -23.62 -7.72
N GLU A 211 10.34 -24.84 -8.24
CA GLU A 211 9.70 -26.05 -7.70
C GLU A 211 10.07 -26.33 -6.23
N ALA A 212 11.34 -26.08 -5.85
CA ALA A 212 11.80 -26.25 -4.47
C ALA A 212 11.17 -25.22 -3.52
N PHE A 213 11.00 -23.98 -4.00
CA PHE A 213 10.37 -22.89 -3.25
C PHE A 213 8.89 -23.13 -2.95
N ASN A 214 8.14 -23.65 -3.92
CA ASN A 214 6.71 -23.85 -3.74
C ASN A 214 6.37 -24.76 -2.56
N LYS A 215 7.17 -25.83 -2.36
CA LYS A 215 6.96 -26.74 -1.23
C LYS A 215 7.22 -26.04 0.11
N GLN A 216 8.31 -25.28 0.22
CA GLN A 216 8.66 -24.57 1.45
C GLN A 216 7.73 -23.39 1.74
N LEU A 217 7.31 -22.66 0.70
CA LEU A 217 6.34 -21.57 0.83
C LEU A 217 4.97 -22.09 1.23
N ALA A 218 4.52 -23.24 0.72
CA ALA A 218 3.26 -23.85 1.15
C ALA A 218 3.25 -24.27 2.64
N GLU A 219 4.42 -24.55 3.22
CA GLU A 219 4.57 -24.86 4.65
C GLU A 219 4.68 -23.59 5.52
N THR A 220 5.09 -22.46 4.93
CA THR A 220 5.39 -21.21 5.64
C THR A 220 4.25 -20.18 5.55
N VAL A 221 3.55 -20.17 4.42
CA VAL A 221 2.42 -19.30 4.10
C VAL A 221 1.17 -20.06 4.47
#